data_AF-A0A7W0MEX6-F1
#
_entry.id   AF-A0A7W0MEX6-F1
#
_cell.length_a   1.000
_cell.length_b   1.000
_cell.length_c   1.000
_cell.angle_alpha   90.00
_cell.angle_beta   90.00
_cell.angle_gamma   90.00
#
_symmetry.space_group_name_H-M   'P 1'
#
loop_
_entity.id
_entity.type
_entity.pdbx_description
1 polymer ?
#
loop_
_entity_poly.entity_id
_entity_poly.type
_entity_poly.pdbx_seq_one_letter_code
_entity_poly.pdbx_strand_id
1 'polypeptide(L)'
;SSVVEPSPLLLLGHTDTVHPRGSIKELSWREEGGKIYGPGIFDMKANCALALWALNTCYACRGWPKRPVTLLLTCDEEIGSATGRALVEKEARGAAQVLVLEPPAPGQRVKTARKGTGMYTLAVSGRAAHAGLEPEKGASAILEIARQVERLHRLNDPASGISVNVGVVSGGTRSNVVAAEAHAEIDVRFCTNADAEYLNREIKNLKPFDERVSLAVKGGINRPPLERTNNVAMLYEHAKRVAGALGFELGEASVGGASDGNFAAAVGATVLDGLGVDGDGAHSDHEHIIAADLPRRGALLAGLIASL
;
A
#
# COMPACT_ATOMS: atom_id res chain seq x y z
N SER A 1 -39.76 16.12 0.84
CA SER A 1 -38.41 16.12 1.41
C SER A 1 -37.68 14.89 0.93
N SER A 2 -36.60 15.06 0.16
CA SER A 2 -35.70 13.95 -0.16
C SER A 2 -35.07 13.47 1.16
N VAL A 3 -35.40 12.24 1.57
CA VAL A 3 -34.69 11.59 2.67
C VAL A 3 -33.25 11.46 2.21
N VAL A 4 -32.32 12.17 2.86
CA VAL A 4 -30.89 11.99 2.61
C VAL A 4 -30.56 10.59 3.10
N GLU A 5 -30.24 9.68 2.20
CA GLU A 5 -29.81 8.34 2.59
C GLU A 5 -28.52 8.45 3.42
N PRO A 6 -28.40 7.66 4.51
CA PRO A 6 -27.19 7.67 5.32
C PRO A 6 -25.99 7.21 4.50
N SER A 7 -24.83 7.81 4.75
CA SER A 7 -23.57 7.42 4.11
C SER A 7 -23.30 5.91 4.24
N PRO A 8 -22.89 5.22 3.16
CA PRO A 8 -22.71 3.77 3.17
C PRO A 8 -21.48 3.35 3.98
N LEU A 9 -21.52 2.13 4.52
CA LEU A 9 -20.31 1.42 4.96
C LEU A 9 -19.66 0.75 3.75
N LEU A 10 -18.36 0.97 3.53
CA LEU A 10 -17.62 0.34 2.43
C LEU A 10 -16.76 -0.81 2.97
N LEU A 11 -16.99 -2.02 2.46
CA LEU A 11 -16.07 -3.14 2.59
C LEU A 11 -15.17 -3.16 1.35
N LEU A 12 -13.85 -3.13 1.55
CA LEU A 12 -12.88 -3.01 0.47
C LEU A 12 -11.91 -4.20 0.48
N GLY A 13 -11.77 -4.86 -0.67
CA GLY A 13 -10.78 -5.91 -0.87
C GLY A 13 -10.44 -6.07 -2.35
N HIS A 14 -9.62 -7.06 -2.68
CA HIS A 14 -9.24 -7.37 -4.06
C HIS A 14 -9.31 -8.88 -4.34
N THR A 15 -9.36 -9.23 -5.62
CA THR A 15 -9.55 -10.61 -6.11
C THR A 15 -8.36 -11.14 -6.90
N ASP A 16 -7.52 -10.24 -7.42
CA ASP A 16 -6.23 -10.58 -8.00
C ASP A 16 -5.24 -11.02 -6.93
N THR A 17 -4.16 -11.64 -7.41
CA THR A 17 -3.07 -12.18 -6.60
C THR A 17 -1.79 -12.06 -7.42
N VAL A 18 -0.62 -11.98 -6.79
CA VAL A 18 0.68 -12.03 -7.51
C VAL A 18 0.96 -13.37 -8.22
N HIS A 19 0.22 -14.43 -7.86
CA HIS A 19 0.47 -15.78 -8.35
C HIS A 19 0.17 -15.93 -9.85
N PRO A 20 1.08 -16.53 -10.64
CA PRO A 20 0.82 -16.83 -12.05
C PRO A 20 -0.43 -17.67 -12.31
N ARG A 21 -0.99 -17.53 -13.51
CA ARG A 21 -2.12 -18.36 -13.94
C ARG A 21 -1.72 -19.83 -13.94
N GLY A 22 -2.43 -20.62 -13.13
CA GLY A 22 -2.21 -22.07 -13.01
C GLY A 22 -1.46 -22.49 -11.75
N SER A 23 -0.98 -21.55 -10.92
CA SER A 23 -0.25 -21.88 -9.68
C SER A 23 -0.97 -22.85 -8.76
N ILE A 24 -2.31 -22.87 -8.77
CA ILE A 24 -3.12 -23.83 -7.97
C ILE A 24 -2.83 -25.31 -8.29
N LYS A 25 -2.24 -25.63 -9.44
CA LYS A 25 -1.84 -27.00 -9.79
C LYS A 25 -0.60 -27.47 -9.00
N GLU A 26 0.29 -26.54 -8.68
CA GLU A 26 1.55 -26.80 -7.97
C GLU A 26 1.40 -26.46 -6.48
N LEU A 27 0.83 -25.29 -6.20
CA LEU A 27 0.46 -24.80 -4.87
C LEU A 27 -1.00 -25.19 -4.59
N SER A 28 -1.25 -26.50 -4.50
CA SER A 28 -2.62 -27.00 -4.29
C SER A 28 -3.21 -26.54 -2.97
N TRP A 29 -4.53 -26.31 -2.99
CA TRP A 29 -5.29 -26.10 -1.77
C TRP A 29 -5.14 -27.32 -0.87
N ARG A 30 -4.77 -27.09 0.39
CA ARG A 30 -4.68 -28.14 1.40
C ARG A 30 -4.89 -27.55 2.77
N GLU A 31 -5.40 -28.38 3.68
CA GLU A 31 -5.50 -28.07 5.10
C GLU A 31 -4.62 -29.05 5.87
N GLU A 32 -3.66 -28.53 6.64
CA GLU A 32 -2.69 -29.33 7.37
C GLU A 32 -2.22 -28.59 8.62
N GLY A 33 -2.24 -29.26 9.77
CA GLY A 33 -1.72 -28.70 11.03
C GLY A 33 -2.44 -27.42 11.48
N GLY A 34 -3.73 -27.29 11.19
CA GLY A 34 -4.52 -26.09 11.53
C GLY A 34 -4.29 -24.89 10.61
N LYS A 35 -3.56 -25.09 9.49
CA LYS A 35 -3.31 -24.09 8.46
C LYS A 35 -4.01 -24.48 7.17
N ILE A 36 -4.52 -23.49 6.44
CA ILE A 36 -5.07 -23.69 5.10
C ILE A 36 -4.18 -22.97 4.10
N TYR A 37 -3.66 -23.70 3.13
CA TYR A 37 -2.72 -23.20 2.12
C TYR A 37 -3.41 -23.01 0.78
N GLY A 38 -2.88 -22.11 -0.04
CA GLY A 38 -3.28 -21.91 -1.43
C GLY A 38 -2.92 -20.53 -1.95
N PRO A 39 -2.77 -20.37 -3.28
CA PRO A 39 -2.35 -19.11 -3.89
C PRO A 39 -3.40 -18.00 -3.72
N GLY A 40 -3.01 -16.95 -2.99
CA GLY A 40 -3.87 -15.83 -2.60
C GLY A 40 -4.86 -16.17 -1.49
N ILE A 41 -4.65 -17.26 -0.75
CA ILE A 41 -5.55 -17.63 0.34
C ILE A 41 -5.45 -16.63 1.50
N PHE A 42 -4.24 -16.17 1.82
CA PHE A 42 -4.00 -15.15 2.83
C PHE A 42 -4.29 -13.78 2.22
N ASP A 43 -3.78 -13.52 1.02
CA ASP A 43 -3.85 -12.24 0.31
C ASP A 43 -4.60 -12.33 -1.04
N MET A 44 -5.91 -12.10 -1.10
CA MET A 44 -6.81 -11.99 0.06
C MET A 44 -8.14 -12.73 -0.12
N LYS A 45 -8.14 -13.84 -0.88
CA LYS A 45 -9.37 -14.58 -1.26
C LYS A 45 -10.15 -15.09 -0.06
N ALA A 46 -9.49 -15.57 1.00
CA ALA A 46 -10.20 -15.99 2.21
C ALA A 46 -10.96 -14.82 2.85
N ASN A 47 -10.41 -13.61 2.79
CA ASN A 47 -11.00 -12.42 3.38
C ASN A 47 -12.19 -11.90 2.55
N CYS A 48 -12.14 -12.04 1.23
CA CYS A 48 -13.28 -11.81 0.35
C CYS A 48 -14.45 -12.76 0.67
N ALA A 49 -14.16 -14.05 0.88
CA ALA A 49 -15.17 -15.01 1.33
C ALA A 49 -15.68 -14.67 2.74
N LEU A 50 -14.78 -14.28 3.66
CA LEU A 50 -15.11 -13.88 5.03
C LEU A 50 -16.10 -12.72 5.07
N ALA A 51 -15.95 -11.73 4.17
CA ALA A 51 -16.89 -10.61 4.06
C ALA A 51 -18.30 -11.05 3.65
N LEU A 52 -18.43 -11.97 2.70
CA LEU A 52 -19.72 -12.54 2.33
C LEU A 52 -20.37 -13.28 3.50
N TRP A 53 -19.57 -14.05 4.26
CA TRP A 53 -20.05 -14.72 5.47
C TRP A 53 -20.49 -13.72 6.54
N ALA A 54 -19.71 -12.66 6.79
CA ALA A 54 -20.07 -11.62 7.76
C ALA A 54 -21.40 -10.93 7.40
N LEU A 55 -21.62 -10.59 6.12
CA LEU A 55 -22.88 -10.02 5.63
C LEU A 55 -24.05 -11.00 5.83
N ASN A 56 -23.86 -12.28 5.50
CA ASN A 56 -24.86 -13.32 5.74
C ASN A 56 -25.19 -13.48 7.23
N THR A 57 -24.19 -13.41 8.10
CA THR A 57 -24.38 -13.43 9.56
C THR A 57 -25.18 -12.23 10.04
N CYS A 58 -24.85 -11.01 9.59
CA CYS A 58 -25.64 -9.81 9.92
C CYS A 58 -27.11 -9.97 9.51
N TYR A 59 -27.37 -10.51 8.32
CA TYR A 59 -28.73 -10.78 7.85
C TYR A 59 -29.44 -11.83 8.71
N ALA A 60 -28.82 -12.98 8.94
CA ALA A 60 -29.39 -14.09 9.71
C ALA A 60 -29.68 -13.71 11.17
N CYS A 61 -28.82 -12.90 11.78
CA CYS A 61 -28.99 -12.40 13.14
C CYS A 61 -29.92 -11.18 13.25
N ARG A 62 -30.50 -10.70 12.14
CA ARG A 62 -31.28 -9.44 12.08
C ARG A 62 -30.51 -8.22 12.59
N GLY A 63 -29.19 -8.24 12.45
CA GLY A 63 -28.25 -7.19 12.84
C GLY A 63 -27.76 -6.37 11.65
N TRP A 64 -28.53 -6.26 10.56
CA TRP A 64 -28.15 -5.44 9.42
C TRP A 64 -28.03 -3.97 9.83
N PRO A 65 -26.98 -3.24 9.40
CA PRO A 65 -26.80 -1.84 9.79
C PRO A 65 -27.94 -0.96 9.31
N LYS A 66 -28.12 0.18 9.98
CA LYS A 66 -29.11 1.21 9.60
C LYS A 66 -28.67 2.06 8.39
N ARG A 67 -27.68 1.59 7.63
CA ARG A 67 -27.12 2.26 6.45
C ARG A 67 -26.83 1.24 5.35
N PRO A 68 -26.73 1.68 4.08
CA PRO A 68 -26.30 0.81 3.00
C PRO A 68 -24.89 0.25 3.26
N VAL A 69 -24.62 -0.94 2.73
CA VAL A 69 -23.30 -1.56 2.74
C VAL A 69 -22.89 -1.84 1.31
N THR A 70 -21.74 -1.32 0.91
CA THR A 70 -21.11 -1.57 -0.39
C THR A 70 -19.94 -2.53 -0.19
N LEU A 71 -19.90 -3.64 -0.93
CA LEU A 71 -18.71 -4.49 -1.05
C LEU A 71 -18.04 -4.21 -2.39
N LEU A 72 -16.86 -3.58 -2.35
CA LEU A 72 -16.04 -3.31 -3.52
C LEU A 72 -14.85 -4.27 -3.55
N LEU A 73 -14.78 -5.07 -4.61
CA LEU A 73 -13.70 -6.01 -4.87
C LEU A 73 -12.95 -5.60 -6.15
N THR A 74 -11.74 -5.06 -6.01
CA THR A 74 -10.87 -4.71 -7.15
C THR A 74 -10.18 -5.96 -7.72
N CYS A 75 -9.54 -5.82 -8.88
CA CYS A 75 -8.89 -6.94 -9.59
C CYS A 75 -7.50 -6.60 -10.13
N ASP A 76 -6.89 -5.55 -9.61
CA ASP A 76 -5.58 -5.07 -10.03
C ASP A 76 -4.77 -4.43 -8.89
N GLU A 77 -5.08 -4.75 -7.64
CA GLU A 77 -4.42 -4.19 -6.45
C GLU A 77 -2.91 -4.46 -6.47
N GLU A 78 -2.55 -5.70 -6.78
CA GLU A 78 -1.18 -6.23 -6.70
C GLU A 78 -0.25 -5.63 -7.77
N ILE A 79 -0.85 -4.98 -8.78
CA ILE A 79 -0.14 -4.28 -9.86
C ILE A 79 -0.31 -2.76 -9.77
N GLY A 80 -0.84 -2.25 -8.65
CA GLY A 80 -0.92 -0.82 -8.33
C GLY A 80 -2.27 -0.15 -8.59
N SER A 81 -3.33 -0.93 -8.84
CA SER A 81 -4.72 -0.48 -8.92
C SER A 81 -5.00 0.55 -10.03
N ALA A 82 -4.36 0.42 -11.19
CA ALA A 82 -4.46 1.39 -12.28
C ALA A 82 -5.92 1.64 -12.74
N THR A 83 -6.76 0.59 -12.71
CA THR A 83 -8.17 0.62 -13.06
C THR A 83 -9.07 0.63 -11.82
N GLY A 84 -8.69 -0.06 -10.73
CA GLY A 84 -9.44 -0.09 -9.48
C GLY A 84 -9.48 1.25 -8.73
N ARG A 85 -8.40 2.03 -8.80
CA ARG A 85 -8.24 3.26 -8.02
C ARG A 85 -9.41 4.24 -8.15
N ALA A 86 -9.85 4.52 -9.38
CA ALA A 86 -10.93 5.49 -9.60
C ALA A 86 -12.26 5.03 -8.97
N LEU A 87 -12.50 3.71 -8.95
CA LEU A 87 -13.67 3.13 -8.29
C LEU A 87 -13.54 3.20 -6.77
N VAL A 88 -12.37 2.86 -6.22
CA VAL A 88 -12.08 2.97 -4.78
C VAL A 88 -12.28 4.39 -4.30
N GLU A 89 -11.67 5.37 -4.96
CA GLU A 89 -11.80 6.79 -4.62
C GLU A 89 -13.24 7.30 -4.76
N LYS A 90 -14.01 6.78 -5.72
CA LYS A 90 -15.42 7.15 -5.91
C LYS A 90 -16.29 6.61 -4.77
N GLU A 91 -16.21 5.32 -4.47
CA GLU A 91 -17.05 4.68 -3.45
C GLU A 91 -16.64 5.08 -2.02
N ALA A 92 -15.35 5.34 -1.79
CA ALA A 92 -14.86 5.83 -0.50
C ALA A 92 -15.26 7.29 -0.24
N ARG A 93 -15.42 8.11 -1.29
CA ARG A 93 -15.83 9.51 -1.14
C ARG A 93 -17.28 9.58 -0.66
N GLY A 94 -17.46 9.91 0.61
CA GLY A 94 -18.77 9.99 1.26
C GLY A 94 -19.21 8.69 1.94
N ALA A 95 -18.35 7.65 1.96
CA ALA A 95 -18.53 6.51 2.84
C ALA A 95 -18.43 6.95 4.30
N ALA A 96 -19.25 6.36 5.17
CA ALA A 96 -19.20 6.66 6.60
C ALA A 96 -17.90 6.13 7.21
N GLN A 97 -17.54 4.90 6.88
CA GLN A 97 -16.27 4.25 7.19
C GLN A 97 -15.91 3.27 6.07
N VAL A 98 -14.62 2.99 5.93
CA VAL A 98 -14.08 1.98 5.02
C VAL A 98 -13.39 0.90 5.84
N LEU A 99 -13.84 -0.34 5.68
CA LEU A 99 -13.29 -1.52 6.31
C LEU A 99 -12.52 -2.31 5.24
N VAL A 100 -11.18 -2.29 5.34
CA VAL A 100 -10.31 -2.96 4.38
C VAL A 100 -10.04 -4.39 4.87
N LEU A 101 -10.34 -5.35 4.01
CA LEU A 101 -10.37 -6.78 4.30
C LEU A 101 -8.98 -7.43 4.18
N GLU A 102 -7.95 -6.64 3.95
CA GLU A 102 -6.55 -7.04 3.92
C GLU A 102 -6.12 -7.87 5.14
N PRO A 103 -5.09 -8.72 4.99
CA PRO A 103 -4.57 -9.50 6.10
C PRO A 103 -4.13 -8.62 7.28
N PRO A 104 -4.20 -9.10 8.53
CA PRO A 104 -3.76 -8.32 9.68
C PRO A 104 -2.25 -8.13 9.71
N ALA A 105 -1.77 -7.17 10.50
CA ALA A 105 -0.37 -7.05 10.84
C ALA A 105 0.04 -8.15 11.87
N PRO A 106 1.34 -8.46 12.00
CA PRO A 106 1.82 -9.46 12.96
C PRO A 106 1.25 -9.26 14.37
N GLY A 107 0.84 -10.36 14.99
CA GLY A 107 0.11 -10.34 16.27
C GLY A 107 -1.38 -10.06 16.10
N GLN A 108 -1.95 -10.37 14.93
CA GLN A 108 -3.39 -10.24 14.64
C GLN A 108 -3.91 -8.79 14.78
N ARG A 109 -3.06 -7.81 14.50
CA ARG A 109 -3.38 -6.39 14.73
C ARG A 109 -4.03 -5.77 13.49
N VAL A 110 -5.03 -4.93 13.70
CA VAL A 110 -5.56 -4.06 12.63
C VAL A 110 -4.54 -2.99 12.27
N LYS A 111 -4.62 -2.48 11.05
CA LYS A 111 -3.73 -1.45 10.52
C LYS A 111 -4.46 -0.11 10.60
N THR A 112 -3.94 0.79 11.42
CA THR A 112 -4.47 2.16 11.62
C THR A 112 -3.57 3.21 11.00
N ALA A 113 -2.40 2.80 10.51
CA ALA A 113 -1.56 3.59 9.64
C ALA A 113 -0.86 2.72 8.59
N ARG A 114 -0.70 3.26 7.39
CA ARG A 114 0.12 2.69 6.32
C ARG A 114 0.99 3.79 5.72
N LYS A 115 2.27 3.49 5.49
CA LYS A 115 3.13 4.40 4.74
C LYS A 115 2.59 4.58 3.32
N GLY A 116 2.78 5.78 2.79
CA GLY A 116 2.64 6.02 1.36
C GLY A 116 3.89 5.56 0.60
N THR A 117 3.78 5.50 -0.72
CA THR A 117 4.89 5.16 -1.61
C THR A 117 4.94 6.09 -2.82
N GLY A 118 6.15 6.45 -3.22
CA GLY A 118 6.44 7.16 -4.46
C GLY A 118 7.56 6.47 -5.23
N MET A 119 7.46 6.53 -6.56
CA MET A 119 8.43 5.95 -7.48
C MET A 119 8.86 7.02 -8.46
N TYR A 120 10.17 7.25 -8.56
CA TYR A 120 10.75 8.24 -9.46
C TYR A 120 11.85 7.65 -10.31
N THR A 121 12.00 8.17 -11.53
CA THR A 121 13.15 7.92 -12.38
C THR A 121 13.85 9.25 -12.63
N LEU A 122 15.13 9.34 -12.26
CA LEU A 122 16.00 10.45 -12.60
C LEU A 122 16.83 10.06 -13.83
N ALA A 123 16.62 10.73 -14.96
CA ALA A 123 17.47 10.62 -16.14
C ALA A 123 18.39 11.84 -16.23
N VAL A 124 19.65 11.59 -16.61
CA VAL A 124 20.70 12.60 -16.67
C VAL A 124 21.36 12.57 -18.03
N SER A 125 21.41 13.73 -18.70
CA SER A 125 22.09 13.91 -19.98
C SER A 125 23.26 14.87 -19.82
N GLY A 126 24.47 14.34 -19.96
CA GLY A 126 25.73 15.07 -19.97
C GLY A 126 26.31 15.21 -21.38
N ARG A 127 27.64 15.21 -21.49
CA ARG A 127 28.39 15.37 -22.75
C ARG A 127 29.52 14.37 -22.83
N ALA A 128 29.55 13.59 -23.91
CA ALA A 128 30.64 12.65 -24.16
C ALA A 128 31.94 13.38 -24.51
N ALA A 129 33.05 12.84 -24.04
CA ALA A 129 34.41 13.23 -24.42
C ALA A 129 35.35 12.04 -24.24
N HIS A 130 36.49 12.05 -24.93
CA HIS A 130 37.51 11.03 -24.73
C HIS A 130 38.23 11.29 -23.41
N ALA A 131 38.14 10.33 -22.47
CA ALA A 131 38.58 10.53 -21.08
C ALA A 131 40.08 10.82 -20.95
N GLY A 132 40.90 10.33 -21.89
CA GLY A 132 42.35 10.54 -21.87
C GLY A 132 42.87 11.67 -22.75
N LEU A 133 42.03 12.30 -23.59
CA LEU A 133 42.49 13.36 -24.51
C LEU A 133 42.00 14.73 -24.08
N GLU A 134 40.69 14.87 -23.88
CA GLU A 134 40.05 16.17 -23.62
C GLU A 134 38.88 16.00 -22.63
N PRO A 135 39.11 15.39 -21.43
CA PRO A 135 38.04 15.11 -20.47
C PRO A 135 37.28 16.37 -20.02
N GLU A 136 37.92 17.53 -20.01
CA GLU A 136 37.34 18.82 -19.65
C GLU A 136 36.24 19.29 -20.61
N LYS A 137 36.25 18.82 -21.87
CA LYS A 137 35.17 19.06 -22.83
C LYS A 137 33.91 18.23 -22.54
N GLY A 138 34.04 17.19 -21.73
CA GLY A 138 32.93 16.33 -21.30
C GLY A 138 32.22 16.84 -20.05
N ALA A 139 31.03 16.28 -19.82
CA ALA A 139 30.25 16.47 -18.59
C ALA A 139 29.65 15.11 -18.22
N SER A 140 30.09 14.53 -17.10
CA SER A 140 29.78 13.14 -16.76
C SER A 140 28.42 12.99 -16.11
N ALA A 141 27.49 12.31 -16.80
CA ALA A 141 26.17 11.97 -16.27
C ALA A 141 26.27 11.00 -15.06
N ILE A 142 27.26 10.10 -15.03
CA ILE A 142 27.49 9.19 -13.90
C ILE A 142 27.94 9.98 -12.66
N LEU A 143 28.85 10.95 -12.82
CA LEU A 143 29.30 11.77 -11.70
C LEU A 143 28.14 12.61 -11.13
N GLU A 144 27.28 13.13 -12.01
CA GLU A 144 26.07 13.82 -11.61
C GLU A 144 25.13 12.90 -10.83
N ILE A 145 24.83 11.69 -11.32
CA ILE A 145 24.02 10.70 -10.57
C ILE A 145 24.63 10.41 -9.20
N ALA A 146 25.95 10.18 -9.10
CA ALA A 146 26.59 9.90 -7.82
C ALA A 146 26.35 11.02 -6.78
N ARG A 147 26.44 12.29 -7.21
CA ARG A 147 26.14 13.44 -6.34
C ARG A 147 24.66 13.54 -5.98
N GLN A 148 23.77 13.24 -6.92
CA GLN A 148 22.33 13.22 -6.67
C GLN A 148 21.92 12.10 -5.70
N VAL A 149 22.58 10.93 -5.77
CA VAL A 149 22.37 9.82 -4.82
C VAL A 149 22.67 10.28 -3.39
N GLU A 150 23.80 10.95 -3.16
CA GLU A 150 24.10 11.50 -1.83
C GLU A 150 23.06 12.54 -1.39
N ARG A 151 22.64 13.43 -2.29
CA ARG A 151 21.61 14.44 -2.00
C ARG A 151 20.27 13.80 -1.62
N LEU A 152 19.83 12.80 -2.38
CA LEU A 152 18.60 12.04 -2.12
C LEU A 152 18.68 11.25 -0.83
N HIS A 153 19.84 10.65 -0.54
CA HIS A 153 20.04 9.90 0.70
C HIS A 153 19.88 10.79 1.94
N ARG A 154 20.27 12.07 1.87
CA ARG A 154 20.08 13.05 2.96
C ARG A 154 18.62 13.40 3.26
N LEU A 155 17.67 13.02 2.38
CA LEU A 155 16.24 13.18 2.63
C LEU A 155 15.68 12.09 3.56
N ASN A 156 16.44 11.02 3.86
CA ASN A 156 16.03 10.01 4.82
C ASN A 156 15.88 10.64 6.21
N ASP A 157 14.76 10.31 6.87
CA ASP A 157 14.52 10.64 8.26
C ASP A 157 13.84 9.45 8.94
N PRO A 158 14.62 8.52 9.52
CA PRO A 158 14.08 7.36 10.20
C PRO A 158 13.16 7.70 11.38
N ALA A 159 13.37 8.85 12.04
CA ALA A 159 12.56 9.27 13.19
C ALA A 159 11.14 9.65 12.76
N SER A 160 11.01 10.32 11.61
CA SER A 160 9.71 10.63 10.99
C SER A 160 9.19 9.48 10.10
N GLY A 161 9.96 8.41 9.96
CA GLY A 161 9.61 7.25 9.14
C GLY A 161 9.75 7.48 7.63
N ILE A 162 10.48 8.51 7.21
CA ILE A 162 10.82 8.76 5.81
C ILE A 162 11.97 7.84 5.40
N SER A 163 11.80 7.14 4.29
CA SER A 163 12.90 6.44 3.62
C SER A 163 12.99 6.82 2.15
N VAL A 164 14.19 7.14 1.67
CA VAL A 164 14.50 7.41 0.27
C VAL A 164 15.63 6.49 -0.15
N ASN A 165 15.32 5.58 -1.08
CA ASN A 165 16.25 4.56 -1.55
C ASN A 165 16.47 4.72 -3.05
N VAL A 166 17.73 4.93 -3.46
CA VAL A 166 18.12 4.81 -4.86
C VAL A 166 18.55 3.36 -5.10
N GLY A 167 17.61 2.56 -5.60
CA GLY A 167 17.79 1.11 -5.70
C GLY A 167 18.49 0.65 -6.99
N VAL A 168 18.39 1.45 -8.06
CA VAL A 168 18.97 1.12 -9.37
C VAL A 168 19.73 2.33 -9.90
N VAL A 169 20.93 2.08 -10.42
CA VAL A 169 21.76 3.06 -11.14
C VAL A 169 22.37 2.40 -12.36
N SER A 170 22.31 3.07 -13.52
CA SER A 170 22.93 2.60 -14.75
C SER A 170 23.33 3.77 -15.65
N GLY A 171 24.40 3.62 -16.43
CA GLY A 171 24.88 4.66 -17.33
C GLY A 171 26.27 4.41 -17.89
N GLY A 172 26.68 5.25 -18.84
CA GLY A 172 27.94 5.12 -19.55
C GLY A 172 27.97 3.98 -20.58
N THR A 173 29.01 3.97 -21.42
CA THR A 173 29.16 2.99 -22.50
C THR A 173 30.52 2.28 -22.46
N ARG A 174 31.60 3.03 -22.21
CA ARG A 174 32.97 2.51 -22.11
C ARG A 174 33.75 3.31 -21.06
N SER A 175 34.76 2.69 -20.45
CA SER A 175 35.58 3.33 -19.42
C SER A 175 36.42 4.51 -19.92
N ASN A 176 36.74 4.56 -21.21
CA ASN A 176 37.52 5.65 -21.82
C ASN A 176 36.65 6.77 -22.43
N VAL A 177 35.34 6.77 -22.18
CA VAL A 177 34.40 7.79 -22.66
C VAL A 177 33.70 8.42 -21.47
N VAL A 178 33.75 9.74 -21.35
CA VAL A 178 32.95 10.48 -20.36
C VAL A 178 31.47 10.17 -20.60
N ALA A 179 30.77 9.67 -19.59
CA ALA A 179 29.40 9.19 -19.75
C ALA A 179 28.44 10.34 -20.11
N ALA A 180 27.82 10.26 -21.29
CA ALA A 180 26.81 11.24 -21.72
C ALA A 180 25.42 10.95 -21.14
N GLU A 181 25.14 9.73 -20.71
CA GLU A 181 23.81 9.35 -20.22
C GLU A 181 23.94 8.45 -18.99
N ALA A 182 23.07 8.68 -18.01
CA ALA A 182 22.88 7.83 -16.84
C ALA A 182 21.44 7.99 -16.31
N HIS A 183 20.96 7.00 -15.57
CA HIS A 183 19.67 7.08 -14.87
C HIS A 183 19.73 6.39 -13.51
N ALA A 184 18.76 6.75 -12.66
CA ALA A 184 18.54 6.15 -11.36
C ALA A 184 17.04 5.95 -11.08
N GLU A 185 16.70 4.87 -10.38
CA GLU A 185 15.34 4.61 -9.89
C GLU A 185 15.28 4.77 -8.36
N ILE A 186 14.25 5.49 -7.91
CA ILE A 186 14.13 5.98 -6.54
C ILE A 186 12.79 5.52 -5.96
N ASP A 187 12.83 4.75 -4.87
CA ASP A 187 11.69 4.42 -4.03
C ASP A 187 11.66 5.36 -2.83
N VAL A 188 10.50 5.94 -2.54
CA VAL A 188 10.29 6.74 -1.33
C VAL A 188 9.12 6.22 -0.53
N ARG A 189 9.28 6.21 0.80
CA ARG A 189 8.22 5.92 1.77
C ARG A 189 8.11 7.05 2.77
N PHE A 190 6.88 7.34 3.18
CA PHE A 190 6.56 8.45 4.07
C PHE A 190 5.30 8.15 4.86
N CYS A 191 5.14 8.81 6.01
CA CYS A 191 4.04 8.54 6.94
C CYS A 191 2.88 9.54 6.81
N THR A 192 3.14 10.75 6.33
CA THR A 192 2.14 11.84 6.28
C THR A 192 2.04 12.47 4.89
N ASN A 193 0.90 13.10 4.60
CA ASN A 193 0.73 13.85 3.36
C ASN A 193 1.70 15.04 3.25
N ALA A 194 2.05 15.67 4.38
CA ALA A 194 3.04 16.75 4.40
C ALA A 194 4.43 16.24 3.96
N ASP A 195 4.83 15.04 4.41
CA ASP A 195 6.07 14.41 3.97
C ASP A 195 6.02 14.03 2.49
N ALA A 196 4.86 13.55 2.01
CA ALA A 196 4.65 13.24 0.60
C ALA A 196 4.86 14.47 -0.29
N GLU A 197 4.27 15.61 0.09
CA GLU A 197 4.42 16.89 -0.61
C GLU A 197 5.85 17.40 -0.55
N TYR A 198 6.50 17.32 0.62
CA TYR A 198 7.90 17.68 0.81
C TYR A 198 8.82 16.87 -0.12
N LEU A 199 8.76 15.53 -0.04
CA LEU A 199 9.61 14.66 -0.84
C LEU A 199 9.37 14.84 -2.33
N ASN A 200 8.11 14.92 -2.76
CA ASN A 200 7.78 15.12 -4.16
C ASN A 200 8.32 16.46 -4.68
N ARG A 201 8.26 17.52 -3.87
CA ARG A 201 8.85 18.81 -4.21
C ARG A 201 10.37 18.75 -4.29
N GLU A 202 11.05 18.16 -3.31
CA GLU A 202 12.52 18.07 -3.29
C GLU A 202 13.04 17.27 -4.48
N ILE A 203 12.41 16.14 -4.80
CA ILE A 203 12.83 15.26 -5.89
C ILE A 203 12.52 15.86 -7.27
N LYS A 204 11.35 16.50 -7.45
CA LYS A 204 11.04 17.14 -8.74
C LYS A 204 11.84 18.41 -9.01
N ASN A 205 12.40 19.04 -7.98
CA ASN A 205 13.17 20.28 -8.10
C ASN A 205 14.69 20.07 -8.01
N LEU A 206 15.18 18.84 -8.17
CA LEU A 206 16.62 18.58 -8.26
C LEU A 206 17.28 19.50 -9.30
N LYS A 207 18.46 19.99 -8.95
CA LYS A 207 19.27 20.87 -9.81
C LYS A 207 20.59 20.19 -10.12
N PRO A 208 21.09 20.32 -11.36
CA PRO A 208 22.36 19.73 -11.71
C PRO A 208 23.50 20.38 -10.90
N PHE A 209 24.52 19.60 -10.54
CA PHE A 209 25.74 20.12 -9.95
C PHE A 209 26.70 20.67 -11.01
N ASP A 210 26.65 20.13 -12.23
CA ASP A 210 27.35 20.67 -13.42
C ASP A 210 26.34 21.32 -14.37
N GLU A 211 26.46 22.63 -14.61
CA GLU A 211 25.55 23.41 -15.47
C GLU A 211 25.48 22.89 -16.92
N ARG A 212 26.45 22.07 -17.35
CA ARG A 212 26.51 21.47 -18.69
C ARG A 212 25.66 20.20 -18.81
N VAL A 213 25.10 19.72 -17.71
CA VAL A 213 24.25 18.53 -17.60
C VAL A 213 22.78 18.95 -17.44
N SER A 214 21.86 18.16 -18.01
CA SER A 214 20.42 18.31 -17.79
C SER A 214 19.85 17.11 -17.01
N LEU A 215 18.83 17.39 -16.19
CA LEU A 215 18.11 16.40 -15.40
C LEU A 215 16.66 16.32 -15.88
N ALA A 216 16.12 15.10 -15.96
CA ALA A 216 14.71 14.86 -16.19
C ALA A 216 14.18 13.88 -15.13
N VAL A 217 13.23 14.33 -14.33
CA VAL A 217 12.59 13.51 -13.28
C VAL A 217 11.21 13.10 -13.76
N LYS A 218 10.96 11.79 -13.80
CA LYS A 218 9.66 11.18 -14.07
C LYS A 218 9.12 10.48 -12.83
N GLY A 219 7.83 10.19 -12.83
CA GLY A 219 7.15 9.54 -11.72
C GLY A 219 6.59 10.54 -10.70
N GLY A 220 6.37 10.05 -9.49
CA GLY A 220 5.65 10.76 -8.46
C GLY A 220 5.20 9.86 -7.31
N ILE A 221 4.38 10.45 -6.45
CA ILE A 221 3.63 9.72 -5.45
C ILE A 221 2.66 8.77 -6.15
N ASN A 222 2.77 7.48 -5.85
CA ASN A 222 1.88 6.45 -6.37
C ASN A 222 0.67 6.28 -5.42
N ARG A 223 0.95 5.93 -4.15
CA ARG A 223 -0.07 5.81 -3.09
C ARG A 223 0.20 6.82 -1.97
N PRO A 224 -0.75 7.70 -1.62
CA PRO A 224 -0.68 8.54 -0.43
C PRO A 224 -0.63 7.70 0.87
N PRO A 225 -0.36 8.28 2.04
CA PRO A 225 -0.36 7.51 3.29
C PRO A 225 -1.78 7.29 3.82
N LEU A 226 -1.96 6.23 4.61
CA LEU A 226 -3.08 6.11 5.54
C LEU A 226 -2.58 6.61 6.90
N GLU A 227 -3.02 7.78 7.31
CA GLU A 227 -2.63 8.40 8.58
C GLU A 227 -3.55 7.96 9.73
N ARG A 228 -2.98 7.76 10.93
CA ARG A 228 -3.75 7.48 12.15
C ARG A 228 -4.40 8.75 12.70
N THR A 229 -5.40 9.25 11.98
CA THR A 229 -6.19 10.43 12.40
C THR A 229 -7.03 10.14 13.65
N ASN A 230 -7.57 11.18 14.28
CA ASN A 230 -8.50 11.01 15.42
C ASN A 230 -9.72 10.14 15.06
N ASN A 231 -10.24 10.26 13.84
CA ASN A 231 -11.36 9.43 13.38
C ASN A 231 -10.97 7.96 13.24
N VAL A 232 -9.78 7.68 12.71
CA VAL A 232 -9.24 6.31 12.63
C VAL A 232 -9.02 5.74 14.03
N ALA A 233 -8.49 6.54 14.96
CA ALA A 233 -8.32 6.13 16.36
C ALA A 233 -9.67 5.80 17.03
N MET A 234 -10.71 6.61 16.80
CA MET A 234 -12.06 6.33 17.32
C MET A 234 -12.67 5.06 16.71
N LEU A 235 -12.46 4.82 15.41
CA LEU A 235 -12.89 3.59 14.73
C LEU A 235 -12.16 2.36 15.26
N TYR A 236 -10.86 2.48 15.54
CA TYR A 236 -10.08 1.42 16.20
C TYR A 236 -10.60 1.13 17.61
N GLU A 237 -10.84 2.14 18.43
CA GLU A 237 -11.39 1.93 19.78
C GLU A 237 -12.77 1.26 19.74
N HIS A 238 -13.57 1.54 18.70
CA HIS A 238 -14.81 0.81 18.46
C HIS A 238 -14.57 -0.65 18.10
N ALA A 239 -13.67 -0.94 17.16
CA ALA A 239 -13.28 -2.30 16.81
C ALA A 239 -12.73 -3.09 18.01
N LYS A 240 -11.96 -2.43 18.87
CA LYS A 240 -11.41 -2.99 20.11
C LYS A 240 -12.52 -3.37 21.10
N ARG A 241 -13.57 -2.54 21.25
CA ARG A 241 -14.75 -2.90 22.07
C ARG A 241 -15.51 -4.08 21.50
N VAL A 242 -15.71 -4.13 20.17
CA VAL A 242 -16.35 -5.27 19.50
C VAL A 242 -15.56 -6.55 19.74
N ALA A 243 -14.24 -6.51 19.54
CA ALA A 243 -13.35 -7.65 19.83
C ALA A 243 -13.42 -8.08 21.30
N GLY A 244 -13.41 -7.14 22.24
CA GLY A 244 -13.54 -7.41 23.67
C GLY A 244 -14.85 -8.12 24.03
N ALA A 245 -15.96 -7.72 23.41
CA ALA A 245 -17.26 -8.39 23.58
C ALA A 245 -17.28 -9.82 23.00
N LEU A 246 -16.40 -10.10 22.03
CA LEU A 246 -16.16 -11.42 21.44
C LEU A 246 -15.10 -12.24 22.20
N GLY A 247 -14.54 -11.70 23.28
CA GLY A 247 -13.61 -12.40 24.16
C GLY A 247 -12.15 -12.39 23.72
N PHE A 248 -11.71 -11.43 22.90
CA PHE A 248 -10.30 -11.29 22.54
C PHE A 248 -9.83 -9.84 22.46
N GLU A 249 -8.52 -9.65 22.62
CA GLU A 249 -7.89 -8.34 22.49
C GLU A 249 -7.53 -8.03 21.04
N LEU A 250 -7.80 -6.80 20.60
CA LEU A 250 -7.44 -6.31 19.28
C LEU A 250 -6.38 -5.22 19.39
N GLY A 251 -5.15 -5.52 18.99
CA GLY A 251 -4.10 -4.52 18.86
C GLY A 251 -4.17 -3.77 17.52
N GLU A 252 -3.40 -2.68 17.42
CA GLU A 252 -3.21 -1.92 16.18
C GLU A 252 -1.73 -1.81 15.78
N ALA A 253 -1.48 -1.52 14.52
CA ALA A 253 -0.14 -1.35 13.97
C ALA A 253 -0.08 -0.25 12.91
N SER A 254 1.11 0.35 12.79
CA SER A 254 1.55 1.08 11.60
C SER A 254 2.43 0.15 10.76
N VAL A 255 2.21 0.10 9.45
CA VAL A 255 2.96 -0.78 8.52
C VAL A 255 3.56 -0.01 7.34
N GLY A 256 4.64 -0.55 6.78
CA GLY A 256 5.33 0.05 5.62
C GLY A 256 4.68 -0.24 4.26
N GLY A 257 3.84 -1.27 4.18
CA GLY A 257 3.13 -1.66 2.95
C GLY A 257 1.87 -0.81 2.72
N ALA A 258 1.59 -0.50 1.46
CA ALA A 258 0.38 0.20 1.05
C ALA A 258 -0.71 -0.81 0.61
N SER A 259 -1.96 -0.36 0.56
CA SER A 259 -3.12 -1.10 0.03
C SER A 259 -4.08 -0.14 -0.68
N ASP A 260 -5.19 -0.63 -1.23
CA ASP A 260 -6.28 0.24 -1.73
C ASP A 260 -6.88 1.12 -0.62
N GLY A 261 -6.71 0.74 0.66
CA GLY A 261 -7.04 1.57 1.81
C GLY A 261 -6.34 2.93 1.82
N ASN A 262 -5.14 3.03 1.23
CA ASN A 262 -4.43 4.30 1.08
C ASN A 262 -5.19 5.27 0.16
N PHE A 263 -5.79 4.79 -0.93
CA PHE A 263 -6.59 5.64 -1.84
C PHE A 263 -7.88 6.10 -1.18
N ALA A 264 -8.54 5.21 -0.42
CA ALA A 264 -9.72 5.56 0.36
C ALA A 264 -9.41 6.66 1.41
N ALA A 265 -8.29 6.52 2.12
CA ALA A 265 -7.84 7.54 3.09
C ALA A 265 -7.52 8.88 2.40
N ALA A 266 -6.92 8.85 1.22
CA ALA A 266 -6.55 10.04 0.46
C ALA A 266 -7.75 10.91 0.04
N VAL A 267 -8.93 10.32 -0.13
CA VAL A 267 -10.17 11.05 -0.42
C VAL A 267 -10.95 11.45 0.84
N GLY A 268 -10.32 11.32 2.02
CA GLY A 268 -10.87 11.75 3.31
C GLY A 268 -11.71 10.72 4.04
N ALA A 269 -11.75 9.47 3.57
CA ALA A 269 -12.50 8.42 4.25
C ALA A 269 -11.83 8.00 5.57
N THR A 270 -12.63 7.62 6.56
CA THR A 270 -12.11 7.00 7.80
C THR A 270 -11.91 5.52 7.55
N VAL A 271 -10.66 5.06 7.52
CA VAL A 271 -10.28 3.70 7.12
C VAL A 271 -9.80 2.89 8.32
N LEU A 272 -10.28 1.67 8.45
CA LEU A 272 -9.68 0.63 9.30
C LEU A 272 -9.32 -0.57 8.42
N ASP A 273 -8.06 -1.00 8.48
CA ASP A 273 -7.49 -2.03 7.62
C ASP A 273 -7.01 -3.21 8.47
N GLY A 274 -6.65 -4.34 7.86
CA GLY A 274 -6.17 -5.53 8.55
C GLY A 274 -7.29 -6.34 9.19
N LEU A 275 -8.48 -6.35 8.59
CA LEU A 275 -9.67 -7.06 9.09
C LEU A 275 -9.76 -8.51 8.58
N GLY A 276 -8.81 -8.93 7.76
CA GLY A 276 -8.68 -10.30 7.29
C GLY A 276 -8.26 -11.32 8.36
N VAL A 277 -8.08 -12.56 7.91
CA VAL A 277 -7.68 -13.72 8.71
C VAL A 277 -6.17 -13.71 8.94
N ASP A 278 -5.74 -14.13 10.13
CA ASP A 278 -4.33 -14.33 10.43
C ASP A 278 -3.70 -15.43 9.56
N GLY A 279 -2.40 -15.32 9.35
CA GLY A 279 -1.69 -16.15 8.39
C GLY A 279 -0.30 -15.59 8.10
N ASP A 280 0.34 -16.16 7.09
CA ASP A 280 1.70 -15.78 6.70
C ASP A 280 1.98 -16.16 5.24
N GLY A 281 3.13 -15.70 4.74
CA GLY A 281 3.63 -16.08 3.43
C GLY A 281 2.94 -15.37 2.27
N ALA A 282 2.42 -14.15 2.47
CA ALA A 282 1.97 -13.31 1.36
C ALA A 282 3.04 -13.29 0.26
N HIS A 283 2.61 -13.47 -1.00
CA HIS A 283 3.47 -13.47 -2.18
C HIS A 283 4.52 -14.59 -2.21
N SER A 284 4.26 -15.73 -1.55
CA SER A 284 5.19 -16.86 -1.49
C SER A 284 4.49 -18.22 -1.64
N ASP A 285 5.28 -19.27 -1.89
CA ASP A 285 4.77 -20.64 -2.06
C ASP A 285 4.24 -21.29 -0.77
N HIS A 286 4.56 -20.71 0.40
CA HIS A 286 4.09 -21.18 1.70
C HIS A 286 2.93 -20.34 2.26
N GLU A 287 2.27 -19.57 1.41
CA GLU A 287 1.11 -18.76 1.76
C GLU A 287 0.00 -19.59 2.44
N HIS A 288 -0.44 -19.15 3.61
CA HIS A 288 -1.48 -19.82 4.38
C HIS A 288 -2.24 -18.89 5.32
N ILE A 289 -3.45 -19.32 5.69
CA ILE A 289 -4.23 -18.76 6.80
C ILE A 289 -4.26 -19.73 7.99
N ILE A 290 -4.51 -19.19 9.18
CA ILE A 290 -4.78 -19.97 10.39
C ILE A 290 -6.28 -20.29 10.45
N ALA A 291 -6.63 -21.57 10.29
CA ALA A 291 -8.02 -22.01 10.18
C ALA A 291 -8.86 -21.61 11.39
N ALA A 292 -8.28 -21.72 12.59
CA ALA A 292 -8.95 -21.38 13.84
C ALA A 292 -9.27 -19.88 13.99
N ASP A 293 -8.65 -18.99 13.20
CA ASP A 293 -8.93 -17.55 13.25
C ASP A 293 -10.16 -17.14 12.42
N LEU A 294 -10.59 -17.98 11.48
CA LEU A 294 -11.74 -17.70 10.60
C LEU A 294 -13.00 -17.27 11.38
N PRO A 295 -13.48 -18.03 12.40
CA PRO A 295 -14.69 -17.65 13.12
C PRO A 295 -14.52 -16.34 13.89
N ARG A 296 -13.34 -16.13 14.49
CA ARG A 296 -13.05 -14.96 15.33
C ARG A 296 -13.04 -13.68 14.49
N ARG A 297 -12.38 -13.70 13.33
CA ARG A 297 -12.35 -12.57 12.39
C ARG A 297 -13.66 -12.33 11.69
N GLY A 298 -14.38 -13.40 11.32
CA GLY A 298 -15.72 -13.29 10.75
C GLY A 298 -16.69 -12.63 11.72
N ALA A 299 -16.65 -13.02 13.00
CA ALA A 299 -17.45 -12.41 14.05
C ALA A 299 -17.08 -10.94 14.30
N LEU A 300 -15.79 -10.60 14.28
CA LEU A 300 -15.33 -9.20 14.37
C LEU A 300 -15.89 -8.35 13.24
N LEU A 301 -15.75 -8.81 12.00
CA LEU A 301 -16.21 -8.10 10.82
C LEU A 301 -17.74 -7.93 10.84
N ALA A 302 -18.48 -8.99 11.17
CA ALA A 302 -19.94 -8.92 11.33
C ALA A 302 -20.36 -7.95 12.45
N GLY A 303 -19.65 -7.98 13.59
CA GLY A 303 -19.89 -7.08 14.71
C GLY A 303 -19.64 -5.62 14.35
N LEU A 304 -18.58 -5.34 13.58
CA LEU A 304 -18.31 -4.01 13.02
C LEU A 304 -19.40 -3.56 12.05
N ILE A 305 -19.77 -4.41 11.09
CA ILE A 305 -20.84 -4.11 10.13
C ILE A 305 -22.15 -3.81 10.84
N ALA A 306 -22.52 -4.57 11.88
CA ALA A 306 -23.77 -4.41 12.60
C ALA A 306 -23.82 -3.15 13.50
N SER A 307 -22.66 -2.68 13.97
CA SER A 307 -22.58 -1.64 15.01
C SER A 307 -22.18 -0.25 14.48
N LEU A 308 -21.75 -0.17 13.21
CA LEU A 308 -21.43 1.09 12.52
C LEU A 308 -22.66 1.66 11.82
#